data_AF-J9EUU1-F1
#
_entry.id   AF-J9EUU1-F1
#
_cell.length_a   1.000
_cell.length_b   1.000
_cell.length_c   1.000
_cell.angle_alpha   90.00
_cell.angle_beta   90.00
_cell.angle_gamma   90.00
#
_symmetry.space_group_name_H-M   'P 1'
#
loop_
_entity.id
_entity.type
_entity.pdbx_description
1 polymer ?
#
loop_
_entity_poly.entity_id
_entity_poly.type
_entity_poly.pdbx_seq_one_letter_code
_entity_poly.pdbx_strand_id
1 'polypeptide(L)'
;MLAKFRRYFIQTCTQLSSMLALRENVPSFSFRYCNTKSDFRIYEFTDKYLSHRKAEFTEKLEIISSAQQPTIPIYRVTNSEGQFIDPNYDLDLTEEMALKMYQNMVTLYQMDKILYDSQRQGRISFYLTNTGEEAAQIGSTAGLNDTDLIYGQYRETGSLLYRGFPLENFMHQCYGNAKDIGGGKQMPIHYGSSEHHFVTISSTLATQLPQAVGSAYAFKRFNKMLRYSKFIN
;
A
#
# COMPACT_ATOMS: atom_id res chain seq x y z
N MET A 1 -3.93 30.69 46.56
CA MET A 1 -3.94 30.62 45.09
C MET A 1 -3.61 29.18 44.67
N LEU A 2 -4.23 28.13 45.19
CA LEU A 2 -5.63 27.65 45.04
C LEU A 2 -6.16 27.67 43.59
N ALA A 3 -6.35 26.45 43.08
CA ALA A 3 -7.41 25.96 42.18
C ALA A 3 -7.39 26.36 40.69
N LYS A 4 -7.09 25.37 39.84
CA LYS A 4 -7.66 25.02 38.50
C LYS A 4 -6.58 24.21 37.74
N PHE A 5 -6.70 22.93 37.36
CA PHE A 5 -7.85 22.08 37.03
C PHE A 5 -7.50 20.61 37.35
N ARG A 6 -8.37 19.95 38.13
CA ARG A 6 -8.50 18.50 38.29
C ARG A 6 -9.93 18.15 37.83
N ARG A 7 -10.12 16.90 37.37
CA ARG A 7 -11.37 16.21 36.94
C ARG A 7 -11.56 16.26 35.42
N TYR A 8 -11.63 15.12 34.72
CA TYR A 8 -12.46 13.95 35.06
C TYR A 8 -11.72 12.61 35.08
N PHE A 9 -12.00 11.88 36.17
CA PHE A 9 -11.87 10.42 36.36
C PHE A 9 -13.21 9.77 35.99
N ILE A 10 -13.25 8.42 35.97
CA ILE A 10 -14.39 7.46 35.84
C ILE A 10 -14.24 6.64 34.53
N GLN A 11 -14.28 5.31 34.45
CA GLN A 11 -14.45 4.22 35.43
C GLN A 11 -13.83 2.96 34.80
N THR A 12 -13.14 2.18 35.61
CA THR A 12 -12.90 0.76 35.37
C THR A 12 -14.22 0.01 35.46
N CYS A 13 -14.58 -0.76 34.44
CA CYS A 13 -15.60 -1.80 34.56
C CYS A 13 -15.03 -3.12 34.07
N THR A 14 -14.55 -3.90 35.03
CA THR A 14 -14.48 -5.36 34.96
C THR A 14 -15.89 -5.92 34.87
N GLN A 15 -16.18 -6.76 33.87
CA GLN A 15 -16.71 -8.13 34.05
C GLN A 15 -17.34 -8.71 32.77
N LEU A 16 -17.11 -10.02 32.63
CA LEU A 16 -17.96 -11.07 32.05
C LEU A 16 -17.97 -11.26 30.53
N SER A 17 -17.19 -12.28 30.15
CA SER A 17 -17.68 -13.53 29.54
C SER A 17 -18.48 -13.45 28.23
N SER A 18 -17.84 -13.88 27.14
CA SER A 18 -18.17 -15.18 26.52
C SER A 18 -17.18 -15.51 25.41
N MET A 19 -16.58 -16.71 25.52
CA MET A 19 -16.03 -17.44 24.38
C MET A 19 -17.17 -17.89 23.44
N LEU A 20 -16.79 -18.32 22.23
CA LEU A 20 -17.57 -18.88 21.10
C LEU A 20 -18.06 -17.79 20.13
N ALA A 21 -17.78 -17.80 18.83
CA ALA A 21 -17.37 -18.88 17.96
C ALA A 21 -16.65 -18.34 16.71
N LEU A 22 -15.39 -18.77 16.50
CA LEU A 22 -14.76 -18.81 15.18
C LEU A 22 -14.87 -20.25 14.66
N ARG A 23 -16.06 -20.65 14.23
CA ARG A 23 -16.24 -21.80 13.34
C ARG A 23 -17.65 -21.81 12.77
N GLU A 24 -17.71 -22.20 11.50
CA GLU A 24 -18.89 -22.46 10.68
C GLU A 24 -19.54 -21.25 10.00
N ASN A 25 -18.97 -20.88 8.86
CA ASN A 25 -19.78 -20.50 7.69
C ASN A 25 -19.18 -21.14 6.43
N VAL A 26 -19.39 -22.45 6.32
CA VAL A 26 -19.46 -23.09 5.00
C VAL A 26 -20.71 -22.51 4.35
N PRO A 27 -20.68 -21.98 3.12
CA PRO A 27 -21.89 -21.50 2.48
C PRO A 27 -22.76 -22.71 2.16
N SER A 28 -23.75 -22.98 3.02
CA SER A 28 -24.88 -23.79 2.62
C SER A 28 -25.54 -23.06 1.47
N PHE A 29 -25.63 -23.72 0.32
CA PHE A 29 -26.34 -23.22 -0.85
C PHE A 29 -27.84 -23.25 -0.52
N SER A 30 -28.29 -22.29 0.29
CA SER A 30 -29.71 -22.10 0.56
C SER A 30 -30.32 -21.44 -0.68
N PHE A 31 -31.08 -22.19 -1.47
CA PHE A 31 -32.09 -21.62 -2.35
C PHE A 31 -33.03 -20.80 -1.45
N ARG A 32 -32.81 -19.48 -1.35
CA ARG A 32 -33.72 -18.58 -0.66
C ARG A 32 -34.95 -18.41 -1.54
N TYR A 33 -35.99 -19.18 -1.27
CA TYR A 33 -37.33 -18.84 -1.76
C TYR A 33 -37.73 -17.50 -1.15
N CYS A 34 -37.91 -16.51 -2.03
CA CYS A 34 -38.24 -15.12 -1.71
C CYS A 34 -39.64 -15.07 -1.09
N ASN A 35 -39.74 -14.76 0.21
CA ASN A 35 -40.99 -14.85 0.95
C ASN A 35 -41.75 -13.52 1.11
N THR A 36 -41.25 -12.40 0.55
CA THR A 36 -41.98 -11.11 0.60
C THR A 36 -41.90 -10.33 -0.72
N LYS A 37 -42.97 -9.59 -1.07
CA LYS A 37 -43.01 -8.71 -2.26
C LYS A 37 -41.97 -7.57 -2.21
N SER A 38 -41.54 -7.19 -1.01
CA SER A 38 -40.56 -6.15 -0.73
C SER A 38 -39.13 -6.57 -1.09
N ASP A 39 -38.74 -7.81 -0.77
CA ASP A 39 -37.38 -8.32 -1.04
C ASP A 39 -37.05 -8.36 -2.54
N PHE A 40 -38.03 -8.71 -3.37
CA PHE A 40 -37.89 -8.69 -4.83
C PHE A 40 -37.57 -7.28 -5.36
N ARG A 41 -38.26 -6.25 -4.84
CA ARG A 41 -38.02 -4.86 -5.25
C ARG A 41 -36.66 -4.35 -4.79
N ILE A 42 -36.21 -4.75 -3.60
CA ILE A 42 -34.86 -4.42 -3.12
C ILE A 42 -33.82 -4.99 -4.09
N TYR A 43 -33.94 -6.27 -4.45
CA TYR A 43 -33.00 -6.90 -5.36
C TYR A 43 -32.90 -6.16 -6.70
N GLU A 44 -34.03 -5.91 -7.38
CA GLU A 44 -34.07 -5.17 -8.64
C GLU A 44 -33.47 -3.76 -8.51
N PHE A 45 -33.78 -3.07 -7.40
CA PHE A 45 -33.26 -1.73 -7.15
C PHE A 45 -31.75 -1.74 -6.90
N THR A 46 -31.25 -2.71 -6.13
CA THR A 46 -29.82 -2.85 -5.85
C THR A 46 -29.01 -3.23 -7.09
N ASP A 47 -29.57 -4.09 -7.93
CA ASP A 47 -28.99 -4.53 -9.20
C ASP A 47 -28.89 -3.36 -10.20
N LYS A 48 -29.98 -2.62 -10.35
CA LYS A 48 -30.10 -1.56 -11.36
C LYS A 48 -29.45 -0.23 -10.95
N TYR A 49 -29.50 0.13 -9.66
CA TYR A 49 -29.13 1.48 -9.21
C TYR A 49 -27.99 1.51 -8.19
N LEU A 50 -27.75 0.43 -7.44
CA LEU A 50 -26.80 0.44 -6.32
C LEU A 50 -25.60 -0.48 -6.53
N SER A 51 -25.36 -0.95 -7.77
CA SER A 51 -24.22 -1.81 -8.12
C SER A 51 -24.10 -3.03 -7.20
N HIS A 52 -25.23 -3.68 -6.92
CA HIS A 52 -25.37 -4.84 -6.02
C HIS A 52 -24.97 -4.58 -4.56
N ARG A 53 -24.91 -3.32 -4.10
CA ARG A 53 -24.80 -3.03 -2.67
C ARG A 53 -26.04 -3.54 -1.96
N LYS A 54 -25.85 -4.28 -0.87
CA LYS A 54 -26.95 -4.71 0.00
C LYS A 54 -27.60 -3.47 0.61
N ALA A 55 -28.85 -3.24 0.27
CA ALA A 55 -29.65 -2.15 0.82
C ALA A 55 -30.89 -2.74 1.48
N GLU A 56 -31.38 -2.06 2.52
CA GLU A 56 -32.62 -2.38 3.19
C GLU A 56 -33.52 -1.14 3.16
N PHE A 57 -34.83 -1.33 3.07
CA PHE A 57 -35.75 -0.21 3.18
C PHE A 57 -35.77 0.29 4.63
N THR A 58 -35.76 1.61 4.79
CA THR A 58 -35.97 2.29 6.07
C THR A 58 -37.05 3.35 5.91
N GLU A 59 -37.89 3.50 6.92
CA GLU A 59 -38.93 4.54 6.99
C GLU A 59 -38.42 5.81 7.67
N LYS A 60 -37.20 5.79 8.21
CA LYS A 60 -36.57 6.93 8.91
C LYS A 60 -35.57 7.62 7.99
N LEU A 61 -35.71 8.93 7.84
CA LEU A 61 -34.74 9.76 7.14
C LEU A 61 -33.54 10.04 8.07
N GLU A 62 -32.56 9.15 8.04
CA GLU A 62 -31.31 9.28 8.79
C GLU A 62 -30.16 9.60 7.81
N ILE A 63 -29.64 10.83 7.88
CA ILE A 63 -28.44 11.21 7.14
C ILE A 63 -27.24 10.81 7.99
N ILE A 64 -26.52 9.77 7.55
CA ILE A 64 -25.33 9.30 8.24
C ILE A 64 -24.21 10.33 8.04
N SER A 65 -23.81 11.00 9.13
CA SER A 65 -22.65 11.88 9.13
C SER A 65 -21.37 11.06 9.22
N SER A 66 -20.34 11.44 8.45
CA SER A 66 -19.01 10.85 8.55
C SER A 66 -18.39 11.00 9.95
N ALA A 67 -18.77 12.03 10.70
CA ALA A 67 -18.30 12.26 12.07
C ALA A 67 -18.83 11.24 13.10
N GLN A 68 -19.92 10.54 12.76
CA GLN A 68 -20.55 9.53 13.62
C GLN A 68 -20.10 8.11 13.25
N GLN A 69 -19.39 7.96 12.12
CA GLN A 69 -18.90 6.67 11.68
C GLN A 69 -17.57 6.35 12.38
N PRO A 70 -17.38 5.13 12.87
CA PRO A 70 -16.09 4.70 13.39
C PRO A 70 -15.04 4.80 12.29
N THR A 71 -13.84 5.27 12.64
CA THR A 71 -12.70 5.28 11.71
C THR A 71 -12.16 3.88 11.50
N ILE A 72 -11.55 3.65 10.34
CA ILE A 72 -10.84 2.40 10.07
C ILE A 72 -9.63 2.33 11.02
N PRO A 73 -9.47 1.23 11.80
CA PRO A 73 -8.34 1.11 12.73
C PRO A 73 -7.00 1.03 11.98
N ILE A 74 -5.94 1.58 12.58
CA ILE A 74 -4.58 1.54 12.04
C ILE A 74 -3.92 0.23 12.46
N TYR A 75 -3.56 -0.60 11.49
CA TYR A 75 -2.84 -1.83 11.73
C TYR A 75 -1.40 -1.53 12.18
N ARG A 76 -0.95 -2.24 13.23
CA ARG A 76 0.39 -2.07 13.80
C ARG A 76 0.86 -3.39 14.42
N VAL A 77 2.12 -3.74 14.17
CA VAL A 77 2.77 -4.97 14.67
C VAL A 77 3.60 -4.70 15.93
N THR A 78 4.34 -3.60 15.95
CA THR A 78 5.24 -3.23 17.07
C THR A 78 4.80 -1.95 17.78
N ASN A 79 5.16 -1.79 19.04
CA ASN A 79 5.08 -0.49 19.73
C ASN A 79 6.22 0.45 19.31
N SER A 80 6.26 1.64 19.90
CA SER A 80 7.27 2.68 19.58
C SER A 80 8.68 2.28 20.02
N GLU A 81 8.79 1.33 20.94
CA GLU A 81 10.02 0.76 21.46
C GLU A 81 10.52 -0.43 20.62
N GLY A 82 9.79 -0.81 19.56
CA GLY A 82 10.13 -1.93 18.67
C GLY A 82 9.76 -3.32 19.22
N GLN A 83 8.97 -3.39 20.28
CA GLN A 83 8.48 -4.66 20.85
C GLN A 83 7.19 -5.07 20.16
N PHE A 84 7.05 -6.37 19.88
CA PHE A 84 5.82 -6.93 19.32
C PHE A 84 4.64 -6.78 20.29
N ILE A 85 3.50 -6.33 19.77
CA ILE A 85 2.27 -6.17 20.56
C ILE A 85 1.64 -7.54 20.85
N ASP A 86 1.67 -8.43 19.86
CA ASP A 86 1.33 -9.84 20.04
C ASP A 86 2.63 -10.65 20.17
N PRO A 87 2.91 -11.24 21.35
CA PRO A 87 4.11 -12.06 21.56
C PRO A 87 4.18 -13.31 20.67
N ASN A 88 3.05 -13.78 20.13
CA ASN A 88 2.98 -14.95 19.26
C ASN A 88 2.90 -14.58 17.78
N TYR A 89 3.19 -13.32 17.42
CA TYR A 89 3.15 -12.87 16.04
C TYR A 89 4.18 -13.63 15.22
N ASP A 90 3.71 -14.39 14.22
CA ASP A 90 4.56 -15.13 13.31
C ASP A 90 5.22 -14.18 12.31
N LEU A 91 6.53 -14.01 12.42
CA LEU A 91 7.32 -13.25 11.47
C LEU A 91 7.77 -14.17 10.35
N ASP A 92 7.12 -14.08 9.21
CA ASP A 92 7.67 -14.54 7.94
C ASP A 92 8.77 -13.58 7.45
N LEU A 93 9.80 -13.40 8.30
CA LEU A 93 10.88 -12.45 8.11
C LEU A 93 12.19 -13.06 8.60
N THR A 94 13.11 -13.34 7.68
CA THR A 94 14.44 -13.83 8.03
C THR A 94 15.31 -12.70 8.57
N GLU A 95 16.31 -13.02 9.38
CA GLU A 95 17.30 -12.05 9.87
C GLU A 95 18.03 -11.35 8.70
N GLU A 96 18.35 -12.11 7.64
CA GLU A 96 18.97 -11.58 6.43
C GLU A 96 18.07 -10.52 5.75
N MET A 97 16.78 -10.80 5.63
CA MET A 97 15.82 -9.86 5.05
C MET A 97 15.68 -8.61 5.92
N ALA A 98 15.61 -8.78 7.25
CA ALA A 98 15.56 -7.67 8.20
C ALA A 98 16.78 -6.75 8.07
N LEU A 99 17.98 -7.35 8.02
CA LEU A 99 19.24 -6.64 7.88
C LEU A 99 19.33 -5.91 6.53
N LYS A 100 18.93 -6.57 5.44
CA LYS A 100 18.85 -5.98 4.11
C LYS A 100 17.91 -4.77 4.11
N MET A 101 16.73 -4.87 4.72
CA MET A 101 15.80 -3.76 4.82
C MET A 101 16.40 -2.57 5.58
N TYR A 102 17.02 -2.84 6.74
CA TYR A 102 17.67 -1.81 7.55
C TYR A 102 18.82 -1.11 6.80
N GLN A 103 19.71 -1.87 6.17
CA GLN A 103 20.83 -1.34 5.40
C GLN A 103 20.34 -0.46 4.24
N ASN A 104 19.28 -0.87 3.54
CA ASN A 104 18.69 -0.07 2.47
C ASN A 104 18.04 1.22 2.99
N MET A 105 17.38 1.19 4.16
CA MET A 105 16.81 2.42 4.76
C MET A 105 17.91 3.44 5.09
N VAL A 106 19.00 2.99 5.72
CA VAL A 106 20.15 3.86 6.04
C VAL A 106 20.84 4.36 4.77
N THR A 107 21.00 3.49 3.77
CA THR A 107 21.62 3.86 2.48
C THR A 107 20.78 4.91 1.75
N LEU A 108 19.46 4.76 1.72
CA LEU A 108 18.54 5.73 1.13
C LEU A 108 18.65 7.08 1.83
N TYR A 109 18.62 7.09 3.17
CA TYR A 109 18.77 8.30 3.97
C TYR A 109 20.09 9.04 3.69
N GLN A 110 21.20 8.30 3.60
CA GLN A 110 22.52 8.88 3.32
C GLN A 110 22.63 9.41 1.89
N MET A 111 22.09 8.68 0.91
CA MET A 111 22.01 9.13 -0.48
C MET A 111 21.20 10.42 -0.60
N ASP A 112 20.04 10.47 0.08
CA ASP A 112 19.18 11.65 0.09
C ASP A 112 19.87 12.88 0.62
N LYS A 113 20.62 12.76 1.72
CA LYS A 113 21.38 13.87 2.28
C LYS A 113 22.40 14.42 1.29
N ILE A 114 23.15 13.54 0.63
CA ILE A 114 24.19 13.92 -0.34
C ILE A 114 23.58 14.60 -1.56
N LEU A 115 22.52 14.02 -2.13
CA LEU A 115 21.88 14.56 -3.33
C LEU A 115 21.09 15.85 -3.04
N TYR A 116 20.50 15.95 -1.86
CA TYR A 116 19.89 17.21 -1.40
C TYR A 116 20.94 18.33 -1.31
N ASP A 117 22.08 18.08 -0.67
CA ASP A 117 23.17 19.07 -0.57
C ASP A 117 23.77 19.40 -1.95
N SER A 118 23.88 18.41 -2.83
CA SER A 118 24.28 18.59 -4.23
C SER A 118 23.35 19.55 -4.98
N GLN A 119 22.04 19.41 -4.75
CA GLN A 119 21.03 20.29 -5.32
C GLN A 119 21.16 21.72 -4.75
N ARG A 120 21.43 21.88 -3.46
CA ARG A 120 21.68 23.20 -2.84
C ARG A 120 22.93 23.89 -3.39
N GLN A 121 23.92 23.12 -3.83
CA GLN A 121 25.12 23.62 -4.51
C GLN A 121 24.91 23.90 -6.01
N GLY A 122 23.72 23.62 -6.55
CA GLY A 122 23.42 23.79 -7.98
C GLY A 122 24.09 22.77 -8.90
N ARG A 123 24.59 21.65 -8.36
CA ARG A 123 25.21 20.57 -9.15
C ARG A 123 24.17 19.72 -9.89
N ILE A 124 22.99 19.58 -9.30
CA ILE A 124 21.81 18.97 -9.92
C ILE A 124 20.64 19.96 -9.85
N SER A 125 19.70 19.87 -10.79
CA SER A 125 18.62 20.86 -10.92
C SER A 125 17.51 20.69 -9.87
N PHE A 126 17.20 19.45 -9.49
CA PHE A 126 16.06 19.14 -8.63
C PHE A 126 16.33 17.89 -7.78
N TYR A 127 15.75 17.83 -6.58
CA TYR A 127 15.82 16.65 -5.71
C TYR A 127 14.69 16.66 -4.66
N LEU A 128 14.18 15.48 -4.30
CA LEU A 128 13.24 15.26 -3.19
C LEU A 128 13.76 14.12 -2.33
N THR A 129 13.66 14.27 -1.00
CA THR A 129 14.09 13.26 -0.02
C THR A 129 12.96 12.29 0.32
N ASN A 130 13.30 11.13 0.87
CA ASN A 130 12.39 10.06 1.29
C ASN A 130 12.28 9.94 2.81
N THR A 131 12.75 10.97 3.54
CA THR A 131 12.85 10.97 4.99
C THR A 131 11.51 10.72 5.67
N GLY A 132 11.43 9.65 6.47
CA GLY A 132 10.23 9.23 7.19
C GLY A 132 9.33 8.24 6.42
N GLU A 133 9.65 7.96 5.16
CA GLU A 133 8.88 7.05 4.29
C GLU A 133 9.70 5.82 3.86
N GLU A 134 10.96 5.70 4.28
CA GLU A 134 11.90 4.67 3.84
C GLU A 134 11.38 3.25 4.12
N ALA A 135 10.83 3.05 5.32
CA ALA A 135 10.28 1.78 5.76
C ALA A 135 9.05 1.36 4.95
N ALA A 136 8.20 2.31 4.53
CA ALA A 136 7.02 2.02 3.73
C ALA A 136 7.42 1.55 2.33
N GLN A 137 8.41 2.20 1.72
CA GLN A 137 8.92 1.85 0.38
C GLN A 137 9.63 0.49 0.40
N ILE A 138 10.58 0.31 1.31
CA ILE A 138 11.42 -0.89 1.37
C ILE A 138 10.62 -2.08 1.89
N GLY A 139 9.80 -1.91 2.92
CA GLY A 139 8.99 -2.98 3.50
C GLY A 139 7.91 -3.48 2.55
N SER A 140 7.22 -2.58 1.83
CA SER A 140 6.25 -3.01 0.81
C SER A 140 6.93 -3.76 -0.33
N THR A 141 8.13 -3.32 -0.76
CA THR A 141 8.88 -3.98 -1.84
C THR A 141 9.41 -5.35 -1.41
N ALA A 142 9.82 -5.51 -0.15
CA ALA A 142 10.25 -6.79 0.39
C ALA A 142 9.16 -7.87 0.38
N GLY A 143 7.88 -7.45 0.44
CA GLY A 143 6.73 -8.36 0.32
C GLY A 143 6.32 -8.70 -1.12
N LEU A 144 7.00 -8.15 -2.14
CA LEU A 144 6.73 -8.43 -3.55
C LEU A 144 7.74 -9.43 -4.11
N ASN A 145 7.37 -10.13 -5.19
CA ASN A 145 8.35 -10.85 -5.97
C ASN A 145 9.19 -9.86 -6.79
N ASP A 146 10.43 -10.22 -7.10
CA ASP A 146 11.32 -9.37 -7.92
C ASP A 146 10.75 -9.11 -9.32
N THR A 147 9.93 -10.03 -9.85
CA THR A 147 9.26 -9.91 -11.15
C THR A 147 8.00 -9.05 -11.15
N ASP A 148 7.48 -8.68 -9.97
CA ASP A 148 6.25 -7.89 -9.89
C ASP A 148 6.50 -6.46 -10.38
N LEU A 149 5.61 -5.96 -11.23
CA LEU A 149 5.76 -4.65 -11.84
C LEU A 149 5.37 -3.54 -10.86
N ILE A 150 6.29 -2.62 -10.58
CA ILE A 150 6.07 -1.48 -9.67
C ILE A 150 5.78 -0.22 -10.49
N TYR A 151 4.69 0.45 -10.12
CA TYR A 151 4.35 1.80 -10.56
C TYR A 151 4.48 2.75 -9.37
N GLY A 152 5.44 3.67 -9.44
CA GLY A 152 5.66 4.69 -8.40
C GLY A 152 5.07 6.05 -8.78
N GLN A 153 5.14 6.98 -7.83
CA GLN A 153 4.84 8.39 -8.04
C GLN A 153 6.12 9.22 -8.20
N TYR A 154 6.99 9.27 -7.19
CA TYR A 154 8.34 9.88 -7.21
C TYR A 154 9.06 9.77 -5.85
N ARG A 155 8.42 9.21 -4.81
CA ARG A 155 9.03 8.90 -3.50
C ARG A 155 9.06 7.40 -3.29
N GLU A 156 9.51 6.66 -4.29
CA GLU A 156 9.62 5.19 -4.23
C GLU A 156 11.03 4.74 -4.59
N THR A 157 12.02 5.62 -4.37
CA THR A 157 13.44 5.34 -4.60
C THR A 157 13.92 4.13 -3.80
N GLY A 158 13.38 3.94 -2.59
CA GLY A 158 13.66 2.78 -1.74
C GLY A 158 13.25 1.45 -2.38
N SER A 159 12.22 1.42 -3.22
CA SER A 159 11.82 0.21 -3.95
C SER A 159 12.87 -0.21 -4.98
N LEU A 160 13.38 0.75 -5.76
CA LEU A 160 14.47 0.51 -6.72
C LEU A 160 15.76 0.10 -5.99
N LEU A 161 16.10 0.80 -4.91
CA LEU A 161 17.29 0.50 -4.11
C LEU A 161 17.24 -0.92 -3.53
N TYR A 162 16.10 -1.32 -2.95
CA TYR A 162 15.93 -2.66 -2.39
C TYR A 162 16.04 -3.77 -3.43
N ARG A 163 15.62 -3.51 -4.68
CA ARG A 163 15.78 -4.41 -5.82
C ARG A 163 17.20 -4.48 -6.37
N GLY A 164 18.16 -3.75 -5.78
CA GLY A 164 19.56 -3.79 -6.17
C GLY A 164 19.94 -2.81 -7.28
N PHE A 165 19.12 -1.78 -7.52
CA PHE A 165 19.47 -0.76 -8.51
C PHE A 165 20.78 -0.05 -8.11
N PRO A 166 21.80 -0.03 -8.99
CA PRO A 166 23.11 0.51 -8.64
C PRO A 166 23.04 1.99 -8.21
N LEU A 167 23.76 2.34 -7.14
CA LEU A 167 23.85 3.72 -6.64
C LEU A 167 24.35 4.69 -7.70
N GLU A 168 25.29 4.24 -8.55
CA GLU A 168 25.80 5.04 -9.66
C GLU A 168 24.70 5.44 -10.66
N ASN A 169 23.70 4.58 -10.87
CA ASN A 169 22.62 4.88 -11.82
C ASN A 169 21.66 5.94 -11.26
N PHE A 170 21.42 5.97 -9.95
CA PHE A 170 20.69 7.10 -9.33
C PHE A 170 21.43 8.42 -9.58
N MET A 171 22.75 8.41 -9.43
CA MET A 171 23.58 9.59 -9.69
C MET A 171 23.57 9.97 -11.18
N HIS A 172 23.71 8.99 -12.08
CA HIS A 172 23.69 9.24 -13.52
C HIS A 172 22.38 9.92 -13.97
N GLN A 173 21.26 9.43 -13.46
CA GLN A 173 19.94 10.01 -13.75
C GLN A 173 19.79 11.42 -13.16
N CYS A 174 20.18 11.65 -11.90
CA CYS A 174 20.09 12.97 -11.28
C CYS A 174 20.97 14.03 -11.94
N TYR A 175 22.13 13.63 -12.46
CA TYR A 175 23.04 14.52 -13.19
C TYR A 175 22.71 14.63 -14.68
N GLY A 176 21.84 13.77 -15.21
CA GLY A 176 21.52 13.69 -16.64
C GLY A 176 22.76 13.47 -17.51
N ASN A 177 23.74 12.68 -17.03
CA ASN A 177 25.02 12.52 -17.70
C ASN A 177 24.96 11.49 -18.85
N ALA A 178 26.07 11.29 -19.56
CA ALA A 178 26.16 10.39 -20.71
C ALA A 178 25.89 8.90 -20.38
N LYS A 179 25.91 8.51 -19.10
CA LYS A 179 25.64 7.16 -18.62
C LYS A 179 24.21 6.99 -18.10
N ASP A 180 23.38 8.03 -18.15
CA ASP A 180 21.96 7.89 -17.80
C ASP A 180 21.24 6.98 -18.80
N ILE A 181 20.61 5.93 -18.29
CA ILE A 181 19.78 5.00 -19.07
C ILE A 181 18.60 5.76 -19.72
N GLY A 182 18.10 6.81 -19.06
CA GLY A 182 17.06 7.71 -19.58
C GLY A 182 17.56 8.73 -20.60
N GLY A 183 18.87 8.79 -20.84
CA GLY A 183 19.50 9.70 -21.79
C GLY A 183 19.38 11.18 -21.42
N GLY A 184 19.25 11.53 -20.14
CA GLY A 184 19.14 12.90 -19.64
C GLY A 184 17.86 13.62 -20.04
N LYS A 185 16.84 12.90 -20.51
CA LYS A 185 15.59 13.47 -21.04
C LYS A 185 14.58 13.82 -19.95
N GLN A 186 14.73 13.20 -18.79
CA GLN A 186 13.81 13.33 -17.67
C GLN A 186 14.39 14.25 -16.61
N MET A 187 13.50 14.84 -15.81
CA MET A 187 13.89 15.57 -14.61
C MET A 187 14.62 14.61 -13.64
N PRO A 188 15.59 15.08 -12.83
CA PRO A 188 16.13 14.28 -11.73
C PRO A 188 14.99 13.68 -10.89
N ILE A 189 15.24 12.52 -10.27
CA ILE A 189 14.29 11.69 -9.50
C ILE A 189 13.23 10.94 -10.31
N HIS A 190 13.15 11.13 -11.63
CA HIS A 190 12.31 10.32 -12.50
C HIS A 190 13.02 9.02 -12.92
N TYR A 191 13.23 8.14 -11.96
CA TYR A 191 13.89 6.87 -12.21
C TYR A 191 12.99 5.90 -12.97
N GLY A 192 13.61 4.94 -13.65
CA GLY A 192 12.94 3.83 -14.33
C GLY A 192 13.95 2.74 -14.67
N SER A 193 13.54 1.48 -14.53
CA SER A 193 14.39 0.33 -14.88
C SER A 193 13.53 -0.87 -15.26
N SER A 194 13.66 -1.29 -16.52
CA SER A 194 13.00 -2.51 -17.01
C SER A 194 13.55 -3.77 -16.34
N GLU A 195 14.86 -3.81 -16.07
CA GLU A 195 15.55 -4.91 -15.39
C GLU A 195 15.02 -5.12 -13.97
N HIS A 196 14.67 -4.04 -13.27
CA HIS A 196 14.17 -4.08 -11.90
C HIS A 196 12.63 -4.03 -11.85
N HIS A 197 11.96 -4.24 -12.99
CA HIS A 197 10.50 -4.17 -13.13
C HIS A 197 9.89 -2.92 -12.48
N PHE A 198 10.54 -1.77 -12.67
CA PHE A 198 10.11 -0.48 -12.14
C PHE A 198 9.81 0.46 -13.30
N VAL A 199 8.54 0.81 -13.46
CA VAL A 199 8.08 1.66 -14.57
C VAL A 199 8.59 3.09 -14.37
N THR A 200 9.09 3.69 -15.45
CA THR A 200 9.62 5.05 -15.44
C THR A 200 8.60 6.04 -14.89
N ILE A 201 9.04 6.82 -13.91
CA ILE A 201 8.23 7.85 -13.27
C ILE A 201 7.85 8.96 -14.27
N SER A 202 6.64 9.48 -14.11
CA SER A 202 6.14 10.70 -14.74
C SER A 202 5.72 11.71 -13.68
N SER A 203 5.92 13.01 -13.93
CA SER A 203 5.46 14.07 -13.02
C SER A 203 3.93 14.12 -12.87
N THR A 204 3.18 13.62 -13.84
CA THR A 204 1.71 13.70 -13.83
C THR A 204 1.12 12.75 -12.78
N LEU A 205 0.68 13.35 -11.66
CA LEU A 205 0.11 12.64 -10.53
C LEU A 205 -1.06 11.73 -10.94
N ALA A 206 -1.15 10.58 -10.27
CA ALA A 206 -2.19 9.56 -10.38
C ALA A 206 -2.36 8.89 -11.75
N THR A 207 -1.65 9.32 -12.80
CA THR A 207 -1.73 8.70 -14.14
C THR A 207 -1.25 7.25 -14.14
N GLN A 208 -0.33 6.90 -13.24
CA GLN A 208 0.19 5.56 -13.05
C GLN A 208 -0.84 4.57 -12.48
N LEU A 209 -1.87 5.05 -11.78
CA LEU A 209 -2.89 4.18 -11.16
C LEU A 209 -3.69 3.37 -12.21
N PRO A 210 -4.37 4.00 -13.20
CA PRO A 210 -5.07 3.25 -14.22
C PRO A 210 -4.11 2.45 -15.13
N GLN A 211 -2.87 2.90 -15.32
CA GLN A 211 -1.86 2.15 -16.06
C GLN A 211 -1.48 0.84 -15.35
N ALA A 212 -1.28 0.88 -14.03
CA ALA A 212 -1.03 -0.29 -13.21
C ALA A 212 -2.19 -1.30 -13.29
N VAL A 213 -3.43 -0.82 -13.24
CA VAL A 213 -4.63 -1.67 -13.43
C VAL A 213 -4.64 -2.31 -14.82
N GLY A 214 -4.30 -1.55 -15.87
CA GLY A 214 -4.17 -2.06 -17.24
C GLY A 214 -3.12 -3.17 -17.36
N SER A 215 -1.94 -2.98 -16.79
CA SER A 215 -0.86 -3.98 -16.76
C SER A 215 -1.26 -5.24 -15.97
N ALA A 216 -1.90 -5.07 -14.81
CA ALA A 216 -2.43 -6.18 -14.03
C ALA A 216 -3.48 -6.99 -14.82
N TYR A 217 -4.36 -6.31 -15.58
CA TYR A 217 -5.33 -6.96 -16.45
C TYR A 217 -4.65 -7.75 -17.58
N ALA A 218 -3.58 -7.20 -18.18
CA ALA A 218 -2.78 -7.91 -19.17
C ALA A 218 -2.15 -9.19 -18.59
N PHE A 219 -1.53 -9.11 -17.40
CA PHE A 219 -0.96 -10.28 -16.73
C PHE A 219 -2.00 -11.34 -16.40
N LYS A 220 -3.20 -10.94 -15.94
CA LYS A 220 -4.33 -11.85 -15.72
C LYS A 220 -4.70 -12.60 -17.00
N ARG A 221 -4.77 -11.92 -18.15
CA ARG A 221 -5.09 -12.56 -19.44
C ARG A 221 -4.00 -13.50 -19.90
N PHE A 222 -2.73 -13.12 -19.76
CA PHE A 222 -1.59 -13.93 -20.16
C PHE A 222 -1.51 -15.24 -19.36
N ASN A 223 -1.67 -15.17 -18.04
CA ASN A 223 -1.70 -16.36 -17.18
C ASN A 223 -2.87 -17.30 -17.50
N LYS A 224 -4.02 -16.76 -17.89
CA LYS A 224 -5.15 -17.59 -18.36
C LYS A 224 -4.76 -18.32 -19.65
N MET A 225 -4.13 -17.65 -20.61
CA MET A 225 -3.70 -18.26 -21.88
C MET A 225 -2.65 -19.36 -21.69
N LEU A 226 -1.64 -19.14 -20.83
CA LEU A 226 -0.64 -20.17 -20.50
C LEU A 226 -1.25 -21.42 -19.85
N ARG A 227 -2.28 -21.25 -18.99
CA ARG A 227 -3.02 -22.37 -18.42
C ARG A 227 -3.75 -23.16 -19.49
N TYR A 228 -4.47 -22.49 -20.41
CA TYR A 228 -5.15 -23.18 -21.52
C TYR A 228 -4.18 -23.94 -22.44
N SER A 229 -3.00 -23.38 -22.73
CA SER A 229 -1.99 -24.07 -23.56
C SER A 229 -1.44 -25.34 -22.90
N LYS A 230 -1.40 -25.42 -21.57
CA LYS A 230 -0.99 -26.63 -20.82
C LYS A 230 -2.07 -27.71 -20.75
N PHE A 231 -3.33 -27.39 -21.05
CA PHE A 231 -4.43 -28.37 -21.09
C PHE A 231 -4.64 -28.98 -22.48
N ILE A 232 -3.99 -28.46 -23.52
CA ILE A 232 -4.17 -28.86 -24.92
C ILE A 232 -3.05 -29.81 -25.42
N ASN A 233 -2.01 -30.03 -24.61
CA ASN A 233 -0.96 -31.04 -24.83
C ASN A 233 -1.04 -32.13 -23.76
#